data_AF-X1GX64-F1
#
_entry.id   AF-X1GX64-F1
#
_cell.length_a   1.000
_cell.length_b   1.000
_cell.length_c   1.000
_cell.angle_alpha   90.00
_cell.angle_beta   90.00
_cell.angle_gamma   90.00
#
_symmetry.space_group_name_H-M   'P 1'
#
loop_
_entity.id
_entity.type
_entity.pdbx_description
1 polymer ?
#
loop_
_entity_poly.entity_id
_entity_poly.type
_entity_poly.pdbx_seq_one_letter_code
_entity_poly.pdbx_strand_id
1 'polypeptide(L)' 'VRCNKCGEEITVRARKDSEISRVSEGESPAGAEYFLRKEILGAKCNNLIYIEVSFGPGFNIISKEISGGKFVE' A
#
# COMPACT_ATOMS: atom_id res chain seq x y z
N VAL A 1 9.10 4.60 0.67
CA VAL A 1 9.35 3.13 0.69
C VAL A 1 10.77 2.85 0.25
N ARG A 2 11.42 1.81 0.76
CA ARG A 2 12.78 1.41 0.36
C ARG A 2 12.72 0.09 -0.42
N CYS A 3 13.33 0.05 -1.60
CA CYS A 3 13.40 -1.16 -2.44
C CYS A 3 14.28 -2.23 -1.80
N ASN A 4 13.83 -3.49 -1.79
CA ASN A 4 14.62 -4.60 -1.23
C ASN A 4 15.77 -5.04 -2.13
N LYS A 5 15.71 -4.74 -3.43
CA LYS A 5 16.72 -5.14 -4.41
C LYS A 5 17.92 -4.19 -4.46
N CYS A 6 17.69 -2.88 -4.57
CA CYS A 6 18.76 -1.90 -4.75
C CYS A 6 18.87 -0.86 -3.62
N GLY A 7 17.97 -0.88 -2.63
CA GLY A 7 17.97 0.08 -1.52
C GLY A 7 17.47 1.49 -1.87
N GLU A 8 16.98 1.73 -3.08
CA GLU A 8 16.40 3.03 -3.47
C GLU A 8 15.23 3.42 -2.56
N GLU A 9 15.20 4.68 -2.12
CA GLU A 9 14.05 5.26 -1.43
C GLU A 9 13.15 6.03 -2.39
N ILE A 10 11.88 5.64 -2.42
CA ILE A 10 10.87 6.19 -3.32
C ILE A 10 9.78 6.84 -2.47
N THR A 11 9.52 8.12 -2.71
CA THR A 11 8.40 8.84 -2.08
C THR A 11 7.11 8.49 -2.81
N VAL A 12 6.14 7.96 -2.08
CA VAL A 12 4.86 7.52 -2.62
C VAL A 12 3.75 8.25 -1.87
N ARG A 13 2.80 8.83 -2.61
CA ARG A 13 1.61 9.49 -2.06
C ARG A 13 0.38 8.61 -2.29
N ALA A 14 -0.63 8.76 -1.45
CA ALA A 14 -1.93 8.13 -1.63
C ALA A 14 -3.02 9.20 -1.56
N ARG A 15 -3.95 9.16 -2.52
CA ARG A 15 -5.08 10.09 -2.68
C ARG A 15 -6.38 9.40 -2.30
N LYS A 16 -7.06 9.91 -1.27
CA LYS A 16 -8.29 9.32 -0.73
C LYS A 16 -9.44 9.30 -1.75
N ASP A 17 -9.48 10.30 -2.61
CA ASP A 17 -10.53 10.52 -3.61
C ASP A 17 -10.45 9.61 -4.83
N SER A 18 -9.26 9.08 -5.15
CA SER A 18 -9.03 8.36 -6.40
C SER A 18 -8.33 7.01 -6.27
N GLU A 19 -7.69 6.72 -5.15
CA GLU A 19 -6.87 5.50 -4.97
C GLU A 19 -7.43 4.54 -3.89
N ILE A 20 -8.50 4.93 -3.20
CA ILE A 20 -9.12 4.11 -2.16
C ILE A 20 -10.45 3.57 -2.66
N SER A 21 -10.65 2.26 -2.48
CA SER A 21 -11.87 1.54 -2.85
C SER A 21 -12.56 1.00 -1.60
N ARG A 22 -13.88 0.83 -1.67
CA ARG A 22 -14.63 0.14 -0.61
C ARG A 22 -14.39 -1.37 -0.71
N VAL A 23 -14.26 -2.04 0.42
CA VAL A 23 -14.16 -3.50 0.45
C VAL A 23 -15.52 -4.14 0.14
N SER A 24 -15.50 -5.31 -0.50
CA SER A 24 -16.68 -6.15 -0.67
C SER A 24 -16.91 -7.04 0.56
N GLU A 25 -18.14 -7.47 0.80
CA GLU A 25 -18.46 -8.37 1.91
C GLU A 25 -17.71 -9.71 1.77
N GLY A 26 -16.98 -10.11 2.81
CA GLY A 26 -16.41 -11.47 2.94
C GLY A 26 -14.90 -11.62 2.70
N GLU A 27 -14.19 -10.61 2.20
CA GLU A 27 -12.77 -10.74 1.80
C GLU A 27 -11.85 -9.66 2.38
N SER A 28 -12.10 -9.20 3.60
CA SER A 28 -11.29 -8.15 4.21
C SER A 28 -11.02 -8.37 5.69
N PRO A 29 -9.89 -7.82 6.22
CA PRO A 29 -9.60 -7.87 7.64
C PRO A 29 -10.79 -7.36 8.46
N ALA A 30 -11.01 -7.95 9.64
CA ALA A 30 -12.11 -7.54 10.51
C ALA A 30 -12.07 -6.02 10.79
N GLY A 31 -13.18 -5.34 10.53
CA GLY A 31 -13.32 -3.89 10.70
C GLY A 31 -12.82 -3.03 9.53
N ALA A 32 -12.29 -3.63 8.46
CA ALA A 32 -11.95 -2.88 7.25
C ALA A 32 -13.21 -2.52 6.45
N GLU A 33 -13.28 -1.26 6.02
CA GLU A 33 -14.30 -0.75 5.10
C GLU A 33 -13.71 -0.30 3.77
N TYR A 34 -12.41 0.01 3.75
CA TYR A 34 -11.72 0.49 2.56
C TYR A 34 -10.37 -0.18 2.39
N PHE A 35 -9.88 -0.19 1.17
CA PHE A 35 -8.54 -0.66 0.85
C PHE A 35 -7.86 0.21 -0.21
N LEU A 36 -6.53 0.22 -0.18
CA LEU A 36 -5.67 0.79 -1.21
C LEU A 36 -4.71 -0.28 -1.69
N ARG A 37 -4.61 -0.44 -3.01
CA ARG A 37 -3.58 -1.24 -3.67
C ARG A 37 -2.72 -0.34 -4.53
N LYS A 38 -1.41 -0.45 -4.40
CA LYS A 38 -0.48 0.36 -5.17
C LYS A 38 0.72 -0.45 -5.64
N GLU A 39 1.05 -0.24 -6.91
CA GLU A 39 2.21 -0.82 -7.57
C GLU A 39 3.22 0.28 -7.88
N ILE A 40 4.48 0.06 -7.54
CA ILE A 40 5.56 1.01 -7.74
C ILE A 40 6.70 0.28 -8.44
N LEU A 41 7.05 0.76 -9.63
CA LEU A 41 8.25 0.32 -10.32
C LEU A 41 9.44 1.16 -9.84
N GLY A 42 10.50 0.50 -9.34
CA GLY A 42 11.73 1.20 -8.97
C GLY A 42 12.38 1.91 -10.15
N ALA A 43 12.95 3.10 -9.91
CA ALA A 43 13.58 3.88 -10.99
C ALA A 43 15.03 3.45 -11.23
N LYS A 44 15.74 3.03 -10.16
CA LYS A 44 17.13 2.55 -10.26
C LYS A 44 17.23 1.07 -10.62
N CYS A 45 16.21 0.29 -10.30
CA CYS A 45 16.11 -1.09 -10.74
C CYS A 45 14.64 -1.45 -10.98
N ASN A 46 14.39 -2.27 -12.00
CA ASN A 46 13.04 -2.70 -12.42
C ASN A 46 12.42 -3.72 -11.45
N ASN A 47 12.49 -3.44 -10.14
CA ASN A 47 11.86 -4.22 -9.11
C ASN A 47 10.48 -3.64 -8.84
N LEU A 48 9.46 -4.48 -8.97
CA LEU A 48 8.08 -4.10 -8.70
C LEU A 48 7.81 -4.24 -7.19
N ILE A 49 7.26 -3.18 -6.60
CA ILE A 49 6.91 -3.11 -5.18
C ILE A 49 5.40 -3.01 -5.09
N TYR A 50 4.79 -3.87 -4.28
CA TYR A 50 3.35 -3.89 -4.06
C TYR A 50 3.04 -3.44 -2.65
N ILE A 51 2.02 -2.60 -2.51
CA ILE A 51 1.52 -2.14 -1.22
C ILE A 51 0.03 -2.41 -1.17
N GLU A 52 -0.42 -3.03 -0.09
CA GLU A 52 -1.82 -3.13 0.26
C GLU A 52 -2.05 -2.49 1.64
N VAL A 53 -3.06 -1.63 1.75
CA VAL A 53 -3.44 -0.99 3.02
C VAL A 53 -4.93 -1.17 3.20
N SER A 54 -5.35 -1.73 4.33
CA SER A 54 -6.76 -1.77 4.73
C SER A 54 -7.03 -0.66 5.74
N PHE A 55 -8.16 0.02 5.57
CA PHE A 55 -8.61 1.11 6.42
C PHE A 55 -9.96 0.81 7.06
N GLY A 56 -10.13 1.30 8.28
CA GLY A 56 -11.42 1.32 8.97
C GLY A 56 -12.32 2.47 8.49
N PRO A 57 -13.49 2.63 9.13
CA PRO A 57 -14.51 3.62 8.75
C PRO A 57 -13.99 5.06 8.73
N GLY A 58 -13.05 5.39 9.63
CA GLY A 58 -12.42 6.71 9.75
C GLY A 58 -11.15 6.91 8.91
N PHE A 59 -10.87 6.02 7.96
CA PHE A 59 -9.58 5.93 7.24
C PHE A 59 -8.35 5.69 8.14
N ASN A 60 -8.55 5.17 9.36
CA ASN A 60 -7.45 4.69 10.19
C ASN A 60 -6.87 3.40 9.60
N ILE A 61 -5.54 3.25 9.62
CA ILE A 61 -4.88 2.05 9.10
C ILE A 61 -5.20 0.88 10.03
N ILE A 62 -5.77 -0.19 9.48
CA ILE A 62 -6.01 -1.47 10.17
C ILE A 62 -4.87 -2.43 9.88
N SER A 63 -4.48 -2.54 8.61
CA SER A 63 -3.32 -3.34 8.18
C SER A 63 -2.57 -2.63 7.07
N LYS A 64 -1.27 -2.88 7.00
CA LYS A 64 -0.40 -2.45 5.90
C LYS A 64 0.55 -3.58 5.55
N GLU A 65 0.59 -3.95 4.29
CA GLU A 65 1.46 -4.98 3.75
C GLU A 65 2.29 -4.40 2.62
N ILE A 66 3.52 -4.89 2.49
CA ILE A 66 4.43 -4.50 1.43
C ILE A 66 5.26 -5.70 0.97
N SER A 67 5.35 -5.89 -0.34
CA SER A 67 6.23 -6.88 -0.96
C SER A 67 7.17 -6.22 -1.97
N GLY A 68 8.36 -6.79 -2.18
CA GLY A 68 9.40 -6.20 -3.01
C GLY A 68 10.10 -4.96 -2.41
N GLY A 69 9.65 -4.47 -1.25
CA GLY A 69 10.23 -3.33 -0.54
C GLY A 69 9.90 -3.36 0.95
N LYS A 70 10.17 -2.24 1.63
CA LYS A 70 9.81 -1.98 3.03
C LYS A 70 9.36 -0.55 3.24
N PHE A 71 8.49 -0.34 4.22
CA PHE A 71 8.14 1.02 4.67
C PHE A 71 9.38 1.66 5.31
N VAL A 72 9.48 2.98 5.18
CA VAL A 72 10.52 3.80 5.82
C VAL A 72 9.77 4.70 6.80
N GLU A 73 10.23 4.74 8.05
CA GLU A 73 9.70 5.59 9.12
C GLU A 73 10.45 6.91 9.20
#